data_AF-A0A973IHY5-F1
#
_entry.id   AF-A0A973IHY5-F1
#
_cell.length_a   1.000
_cell.length_b   1.000
_cell.length_c   1.000
_cell.angle_alpha   90.00
_cell.angle_beta   90.00
_cell.angle_gamma   90.00
#
_symmetry.space_group_name_H-M   'P 1'
#
loop_
_entity.id
_entity.type
_entity.pdbx_description
1 polymer ?
#
loop_
_entity_poly.entity_id
_entity_poly.type
_entity_poly.pdbx_seq_one_letter_code
_entity_poly.pdbx_strand_id
1 'polypeptide(L)'
;MHSFSFAERLERTPELVAEATTRLDRQDFDGAISLLEPAFRAGIDSLELARALMQAYEGAGETAKQEALMAVVLQKSPQPPLKLSIAYAEAAMTRGDWSAAAERWQSILDHQAAFPPQVYLRQARAMLAAKQFAAALRTVDLALEERPNDPVLMDLKSVIASQKARKYQVMVQPLPAAHALHWEAIDGQRQIATLEAFRLSDPGAGRWATRPAARTGRHLPRWRFVPGLAGAA
;
A
#
# COMPACT_ATOMS: atom_id res chain seq x y z
N MET A 1 -40.10 -13.08 -10.64
CA MET A 1 -38.89 -12.29 -10.98
C MET A 1 -38.90 -12.07 -12.48
N HIS A 2 -39.28 -10.88 -12.94
CA HIS A 2 -39.19 -10.54 -14.36
C HIS A 2 -37.76 -10.09 -14.66
N SER A 3 -36.96 -10.98 -15.22
CA SER A 3 -35.67 -10.62 -15.80
C SER A 3 -35.96 -10.03 -17.18
N PHE A 4 -35.61 -8.77 -17.40
CA PHE A 4 -35.75 -8.14 -18.71
C PHE A 4 -34.78 -8.78 -19.70
N SER A 5 -35.24 -9.04 -20.91
CA SER A 5 -34.36 -9.45 -22.01
C SER A 5 -33.32 -8.37 -22.28
N PHE A 6 -32.17 -8.73 -22.87
CA PHE A 6 -31.12 -7.77 -23.21
C PHE A 6 -31.63 -6.63 -24.11
N ALA A 7 -32.52 -6.94 -25.06
CA ALA A 7 -33.15 -5.96 -25.93
C ALA A 7 -34.04 -4.97 -25.16
N GLU A 8 -34.91 -5.47 -24.27
CA GLU A 8 -35.77 -4.63 -23.43
C GLU A 8 -34.96 -3.73 -22.47
N ARG A 9 -33.79 -4.20 -22.00
CA ARG A 9 -32.90 -3.38 -21.17
C ARG A 9 -32.29 -2.21 -21.95
N LEU A 10 -31.88 -2.44 -23.19
CA LEU A 10 -31.31 -1.41 -24.05
C LEU A 10 -32.33 -0.33 -24.42
N GLU A 11 -33.55 -0.72 -24.75
CA GLU A 11 -34.61 0.21 -25.16
C GLU A 11 -35.09 1.11 -24.02
N ARG A 12 -35.15 0.59 -22.79
CA ARG A 12 -35.70 1.32 -21.63
C ARG A 12 -34.69 2.20 -20.90
N THR A 13 -33.39 1.93 -21.07
CA THR A 13 -32.33 2.71 -20.41
C THR A 13 -32.40 4.22 -20.71
N PRO A 14 -32.46 4.69 -21.96
CA PRO A 14 -32.44 6.13 -22.26
C PRO A 14 -33.68 6.86 -21.71
N GLU A 15 -34.86 6.24 -21.76
CA GLU A 15 -36.10 6.84 -21.24
C GLU A 15 -36.04 7.01 -19.72
N LEU A 16 -35.61 5.97 -18.99
CA LEU A 16 -35.48 6.00 -17.54
C LEU A 16 -34.46 7.05 -17.09
N VAL A 17 -33.32 7.14 -17.79
CA VAL A 17 -32.28 8.13 -17.48
C VAL A 17 -32.76 9.55 -17.78
N ALA A 18 -33.46 9.78 -18.88
CA ALA A 18 -33.98 11.11 -19.23
C ALA A 18 -35.02 11.61 -18.20
N GLU A 19 -35.95 10.75 -17.80
CA GLU A 19 -36.94 11.08 -16.77
C GLU A 19 -36.29 11.31 -15.41
N ALA A 20 -35.33 10.45 -15.01
CA ALA A 20 -34.59 10.65 -13.77
C ALA A 20 -33.79 11.96 -13.79
N THR A 21 -33.17 12.31 -14.92
CA THR A 21 -32.44 13.58 -15.07
C THR A 21 -33.38 14.77 -14.88
N THR A 22 -34.58 14.73 -15.47
CA THR A 22 -35.60 15.77 -15.27
C THR A 22 -35.99 15.92 -13.78
N ARG A 23 -36.03 14.82 -13.03
CA ARG A 23 -36.29 14.85 -11.58
C ARG A 23 -35.10 15.39 -10.79
N LEU A 24 -33.88 14.98 -11.13
CA LEU A 24 -32.64 15.49 -10.54
C LEU A 24 -32.51 17.01 -10.71
N ASP A 25 -32.85 17.55 -11.89
CA ASP A 25 -32.83 18.99 -12.16
C ASP A 25 -33.85 19.76 -11.30
N ARG A 26 -34.94 19.10 -10.92
CA ARG A 26 -35.97 19.62 -10.01
C ARG A 26 -35.65 19.34 -8.54
N GLN A 27 -34.49 18.75 -8.23
CA GLN A 27 -34.10 18.27 -6.90
C GLN A 27 -35.07 17.23 -6.31
N ASP A 28 -35.85 16.56 -7.15
CA ASP A 28 -36.71 15.43 -6.77
C ASP A 28 -35.86 14.14 -6.72
N PHE A 29 -35.00 14.07 -5.70
CA PHE A 29 -34.08 12.95 -5.51
C PHE A 29 -34.83 11.65 -5.18
N ASP A 30 -35.86 11.71 -4.35
CA ASP A 30 -36.67 10.55 -3.97
C ASP A 30 -37.43 9.97 -5.18
N GLY A 31 -37.99 10.83 -6.04
CA GLY A 31 -38.64 10.43 -7.27
C GLY A 31 -37.66 9.83 -8.29
N ALA A 32 -36.42 10.32 -8.36
CA ALA A 32 -35.36 9.73 -9.18
C ALA A 32 -34.93 8.34 -8.64
N ILE A 33 -34.74 8.21 -7.32
CA ILE A 33 -34.40 6.92 -6.68
C ILE A 33 -35.50 5.88 -6.91
N SER A 34 -36.76 6.27 -6.67
CA SER A 34 -37.93 5.39 -6.83
C SER A 34 -38.09 4.87 -8.26
N LEU A 35 -37.58 5.60 -9.25
CA LEU A 35 -37.57 5.19 -10.65
C LEU A 35 -36.40 4.26 -10.98
N LEU A 36 -35.18 4.66 -10.58
CA LEU A 36 -33.96 4.02 -11.04
C LEU A 36 -33.56 2.79 -10.23
N GLU A 37 -33.83 2.76 -8.94
CA GLU A 37 -33.41 1.66 -8.07
C GLU A 37 -34.08 0.32 -8.43
N PRO A 38 -35.40 0.25 -8.67
CA PRO A 38 -36.03 -0.99 -9.14
C PRO A 38 -35.50 -1.43 -10.50
N ALA A 39 -35.22 -0.49 -11.41
CA ALA A 39 -34.67 -0.77 -12.74
C ALA A 39 -33.26 -1.37 -12.64
N PHE A 40 -32.39 -0.79 -11.81
CA PHE A 40 -31.05 -1.31 -11.55
C PHE A 40 -31.11 -2.73 -10.96
N ARG A 41 -31.97 -2.95 -9.96
CA ARG A 41 -32.18 -4.27 -9.35
C ARG A 41 -32.75 -5.31 -10.32
N ALA A 42 -33.52 -4.88 -11.32
CA ALA A 42 -34.03 -5.73 -12.40
C ALA A 42 -32.99 -6.01 -13.49
N GLY A 43 -31.74 -5.53 -13.33
CA GLY A 43 -30.62 -5.80 -14.22
C GLY A 43 -30.42 -4.78 -15.34
N ILE A 44 -31.12 -3.64 -15.30
CA ILE A 44 -30.82 -2.46 -16.15
C ILE A 44 -29.68 -1.70 -15.47
N ASP A 45 -28.45 -2.19 -15.58
CA ASP A 45 -27.28 -1.72 -14.82
C ASP A 45 -26.23 -1.00 -15.69
N SER A 46 -26.70 -0.21 -16.66
CA SER A 46 -25.81 0.64 -17.47
C SER A 46 -25.09 1.68 -16.60
N LEU A 47 -23.90 2.10 -17.04
CA LEU A 47 -23.12 3.11 -16.33
C LEU A 47 -23.85 4.46 -16.23
N GLU A 48 -24.65 4.81 -17.24
CA GLU A 48 -25.45 6.04 -17.25
C GLU A 48 -26.56 6.01 -16.20
N LEU A 49 -27.30 4.89 -16.13
CA LEU A 49 -28.31 4.70 -15.10
C LEU A 49 -27.70 4.71 -13.71
N ALA A 50 -26.59 3.98 -13.52
CA ALA A 50 -25.89 3.94 -12.25
C ALA A 50 -25.37 5.33 -11.84
N ARG A 51 -24.89 6.15 -12.79
CA ARG A 51 -24.50 7.55 -12.53
C ARG A 51 -25.66 8.40 -12.06
N ALA A 52 -26.80 8.34 -12.75
CA ALA A 52 -27.99 9.10 -12.35
C ALA A 52 -28.49 8.66 -10.96
N LEU A 53 -28.47 7.35 -10.67
CA LEU A 53 -28.84 6.84 -9.35
C LEU A 53 -27.84 7.24 -8.26
N MET A 54 -26.53 7.23 -8.54
CA MET A 54 -25.52 7.74 -7.61
C MET A 54 -25.72 9.23 -7.30
N GLN A 55 -26.07 10.05 -8.31
CA GLN A 55 -26.38 11.47 -8.11
C GLN A 55 -27.66 11.66 -7.28
N ALA A 56 -28.67 10.81 -7.49
CA ALA A 56 -29.90 10.84 -6.70
C ALA A 56 -29.62 10.49 -5.23
N TYR A 57 -28.82 9.46 -4.96
CA TYR A 57 -28.41 9.14 -3.60
C TYR A 57 -27.59 10.25 -2.95
N GLU A 58 -26.71 10.91 -3.70
CA GLU A 58 -25.94 12.06 -3.20
C GLU A 58 -26.86 13.22 -2.77
N GLY A 59 -27.80 13.60 -3.64
CA GLY A 59 -28.75 14.68 -3.36
C GLY A 59 -29.69 14.37 -2.20
N ALA A 60 -30.08 13.11 -2.02
CA ALA A 60 -30.87 12.65 -0.88
C ALA A 60 -30.06 12.48 0.42
N GLY A 61 -28.72 12.63 0.38
CA GLY A 61 -27.85 12.39 1.54
C GLY A 61 -27.64 10.90 1.87
N GLU A 62 -28.06 10.00 1.00
CA GLU A 62 -27.99 8.54 1.13
C GLU A 62 -26.58 8.00 0.81
N THR A 63 -25.57 8.55 1.49
CA THR A 63 -24.14 8.29 1.25
C THR A 63 -23.76 6.81 1.30
N ALA A 64 -24.34 6.03 2.21
CA ALA A 64 -24.08 4.60 2.31
C ALA A 64 -24.58 3.81 1.09
N LYS A 65 -25.77 4.16 0.56
CA LYS A 65 -26.32 3.53 -0.65
C LYS A 65 -25.52 3.94 -1.88
N GLN A 66 -25.13 5.21 -1.96
CA GLN A 66 -24.25 5.71 -3.02
C GLN A 66 -22.95 4.91 -3.07
N GLU A 67 -22.26 4.76 -1.94
CA GLU A 67 -20.99 4.03 -1.88
C GLU A 67 -21.14 2.53 -2.18
N ALA A 68 -22.22 1.90 -1.71
CA ALA A 68 -22.53 0.51 -2.07
C ALA A 68 -22.73 0.36 -3.58
N LEU A 69 -23.42 1.31 -4.22
CA LEU A 69 -23.60 1.33 -5.67
C LEU A 69 -22.27 1.54 -6.40
N MET A 70 -21.40 2.45 -5.93
CA MET A 70 -20.05 2.61 -6.48
C MET A 70 -19.28 1.29 -6.48
N ALA A 71 -19.30 0.55 -5.36
CA ALA A 71 -18.63 -0.74 -5.24
C ALA A 71 -19.15 -1.76 -6.27
N VAL A 72 -20.48 -1.86 -6.43
CA VAL A 72 -21.11 -2.77 -7.40
C VAL A 72 -20.71 -2.41 -8.84
N VAL A 73 -20.75 -1.12 -9.19
CA VAL A 73 -20.39 -0.67 -10.55
C VAL A 73 -18.92 -0.94 -10.84
N LEU A 74 -18.03 -0.63 -9.90
CA LEU A 74 -16.59 -0.86 -10.05
C LEU A 74 -16.26 -2.34 -10.17
N GLN A 75 -16.92 -3.21 -9.39
CA GLN A 75 -16.71 -4.67 -9.45
C GLN A 75 -17.13 -5.27 -10.80
N LYS A 76 -18.21 -4.76 -11.40
CA LYS A 76 -18.73 -5.25 -12.68
C LYS A 76 -18.01 -4.68 -13.91
N SER A 77 -17.18 -3.67 -13.73
CA SER A 77 -16.53 -2.95 -14.83
C SER A 77 -15.16 -3.55 -15.15
N PRO A 78 -14.94 -4.09 -16.37
CA PRO A 78 -13.61 -4.57 -16.78
C PRO A 78 -12.55 -3.45 -16.80
N GLN A 79 -12.99 -2.23 -17.06
CA GLN A 79 -12.18 -1.01 -16.97
C GLN A 79 -12.97 0.03 -16.17
N PRO A 80 -12.78 0.08 -14.83
CA PRO A 80 -13.53 1.00 -13.99
C PRO A 80 -13.22 2.45 -14.37
N PRO A 81 -14.20 3.35 -14.44
CA PRO A 81 -13.94 4.76 -14.67
C PRO A 81 -13.03 5.35 -13.57
N LEU A 82 -11.91 5.98 -13.94
CA LEU A 82 -10.96 6.53 -12.98
C LEU A 82 -11.61 7.51 -12.00
N LYS A 83 -12.48 8.41 -12.49
CA LYS A 83 -13.21 9.36 -11.63
C LYS A 83 -14.06 8.67 -10.56
N LEU A 84 -14.73 7.57 -10.93
CA LEU A 84 -15.55 6.79 -10.00
C LEU A 84 -14.67 6.07 -8.96
N SER A 85 -13.54 5.52 -9.39
CA SER A 85 -12.58 4.86 -8.50
C SER A 85 -12.02 5.83 -7.47
N ILE A 86 -11.67 7.05 -7.90
CA ILE A 86 -11.20 8.14 -7.02
C ILE A 86 -12.29 8.53 -6.02
N ALA A 87 -13.52 8.75 -6.47
CA ALA A 87 -14.64 9.11 -5.59
C ALA A 87 -14.90 8.02 -4.54
N TYR A 88 -14.83 6.74 -4.94
CA TYR A 88 -14.99 5.61 -4.04
C TYR A 88 -13.87 5.54 -2.98
N ALA A 89 -12.62 5.87 -3.34
CA ALA A 89 -11.51 5.93 -2.39
C ALA A 89 -11.64 7.14 -1.44
N GLU A 90 -12.05 8.32 -1.93
CA GLU A 90 -12.30 9.51 -1.11
C GLU A 90 -13.48 9.33 -0.13
N ALA A 91 -14.50 8.53 -0.49
CA ALA A 91 -15.58 8.20 0.43
C ALA A 91 -15.05 7.49 1.70
N ALA A 92 -14.13 6.54 1.55
CA ALA A 92 -13.48 5.89 2.68
C ALA A 92 -12.59 6.86 3.48
N MET A 93 -11.87 7.77 2.80
CA MET A 93 -11.09 8.82 3.46
C MET A 93 -11.99 9.71 4.34
N THR A 94 -13.16 10.09 3.83
CA THR A 94 -14.12 10.96 4.52
C THR A 94 -14.72 10.27 5.75
N ARG A 95 -15.00 8.96 5.66
CA ARG A 95 -15.44 8.15 6.80
C ARG A 95 -14.34 7.90 7.85
N GLY A 96 -13.09 8.18 7.52
CA GLY A 96 -11.94 7.81 8.35
C GLY A 96 -11.65 6.31 8.35
N ASP A 97 -12.15 5.58 7.36
CA ASP A 97 -11.84 4.18 7.13
C ASP A 97 -10.52 4.06 6.37
N TRP A 98 -9.43 4.33 7.09
CA TRP A 98 -8.10 4.51 6.51
C TRP A 98 -7.58 3.26 5.81
N SER A 99 -7.91 2.07 6.32
CA SER A 99 -7.52 0.81 5.72
C SER A 99 -8.25 0.58 4.40
N ALA A 100 -9.58 0.73 4.37
CA ALA A 100 -10.35 0.61 3.14
C ALA A 100 -9.94 1.68 2.11
N ALA A 101 -9.64 2.90 2.56
CA ALA A 101 -9.14 3.94 1.68
C ALA A 101 -7.81 3.52 1.02
N ALA A 102 -6.85 3.02 1.80
CA ALA A 102 -5.55 2.57 1.27
C ALA A 102 -5.70 1.46 0.22
N GLU A 103 -6.60 0.50 0.45
CA GLU A 103 -6.91 -0.59 -0.50
C GLU A 103 -7.56 -0.05 -1.78
N ARG A 104 -8.52 0.86 -1.65
CA ARG A 104 -9.20 1.48 -2.82
C ARG A 104 -8.24 2.32 -3.67
N TRP A 105 -7.33 3.06 -3.02
CA TRP A 105 -6.27 3.77 -3.74
C TRP A 105 -5.28 2.80 -4.40
N GLN A 106 -4.97 1.65 -3.77
CA GLN A 106 -4.12 0.62 -4.37
C GLN A 106 -4.77 0.03 -5.64
N SER A 107 -6.07 -0.24 -5.60
CA SER A 107 -6.82 -0.73 -6.76
C SER A 107 -6.72 0.21 -7.99
N ILE A 108 -6.63 1.52 -7.77
CA ILE A 108 -6.38 2.49 -8.86
C ILE A 108 -4.99 2.26 -9.46
N LEU A 109 -3.96 2.09 -8.64
CA LEU A 109 -2.59 1.86 -9.11
C LEU A 109 -2.47 0.53 -9.87
N ASP A 110 -3.21 -0.50 -9.46
CA ASP A 110 -3.12 -1.83 -10.04
C ASP A 110 -3.88 -1.96 -11.38
N HIS A 111 -4.92 -1.17 -11.59
CA HIS A 111 -5.83 -1.34 -12.74
C HIS A 111 -5.86 -0.17 -13.72
N GLN A 112 -5.34 1.01 -13.35
CA GLN A 112 -5.36 2.19 -14.22
C GLN A 112 -3.98 2.41 -14.82
N ALA A 113 -3.91 2.45 -16.15
CA ALA A 113 -2.67 2.73 -16.87
C ALA A 113 -2.16 4.17 -16.67
N ALA A 114 -3.08 5.10 -16.39
CA ALA A 114 -2.76 6.50 -16.14
C ALA A 114 -3.66 7.06 -15.05
N PHE A 115 -3.06 7.79 -14.10
CA PHE A 115 -3.75 8.43 -13.00
C PHE A 115 -2.99 9.68 -12.55
N PRO A 116 -3.66 10.64 -11.90
CA PRO A 116 -3.00 11.86 -11.47
C PRO A 116 -2.01 11.57 -10.32
N PRO A 117 -0.87 12.28 -10.23
CA PRO A 117 0.14 12.00 -9.21
C PRO A 117 -0.35 12.13 -7.76
N GLN A 118 -1.44 12.88 -7.55
CA GLN A 118 -2.12 13.00 -6.26
C GLN A 118 -2.64 11.66 -5.71
N VAL A 119 -2.82 10.61 -6.54
CA VAL A 119 -3.24 9.28 -6.09
C VAL A 119 -2.22 8.69 -5.11
N TYR A 120 -0.92 8.78 -5.42
CA TYR A 120 0.13 8.34 -4.49
C TYR A 120 0.09 9.08 -3.17
N LEU A 121 -0.10 10.41 -3.22
CA LEU A 121 -0.17 11.25 -2.03
C LEU A 121 -1.36 10.88 -1.15
N ARG A 122 -2.54 10.67 -1.76
CA ARG A 122 -3.76 10.27 -1.04
C ARG A 122 -3.61 8.88 -0.43
N GLN A 123 -3.06 7.92 -1.15
CA GLN A 123 -2.80 6.58 -0.64
C GLN A 123 -1.83 6.59 0.55
N ALA A 124 -0.69 7.26 0.42
CA ALA A 124 0.30 7.34 1.48
C ALA A 124 -0.26 7.99 2.75
N ARG A 125 -1.13 9.00 2.61
CA ARG A 125 -1.85 9.60 3.74
C ARG A 125 -2.83 8.63 4.39
N ALA A 126 -3.59 7.86 3.60
CA ALA A 126 -4.47 6.81 4.11
C ALA A 126 -3.66 5.76 4.91
N MET A 127 -2.56 5.27 4.35
CA MET A 127 -1.68 4.30 5.00
C MET A 127 -1.02 4.86 6.27
N LEU A 128 -0.61 6.13 6.26
CA LEU A 128 -0.09 6.81 7.45
C LEU A 128 -1.15 6.84 8.57
N ALA A 129 -2.37 7.24 8.25
CA ALA A 129 -3.48 7.27 9.21
C ALA A 129 -3.85 5.86 9.71
N ALA A 130 -3.76 4.84 8.84
CA ALA A 130 -3.89 3.42 9.19
C ALA A 130 -2.68 2.85 9.96
N LYS A 131 -1.64 3.65 10.25
CA LYS A 131 -0.38 3.24 10.90
C LYS A 131 0.40 2.17 10.14
N GLN A 132 0.19 2.07 8.83
CA GLN A 132 0.87 1.18 7.89
C GLN A 132 2.17 1.84 7.36
N PHE A 133 3.05 2.26 8.27
CA PHE A 133 4.20 3.12 7.93
C PHE A 133 5.14 2.55 6.86
N ALA A 134 5.38 1.23 6.87
CA ALA A 134 6.26 0.61 5.88
C ALA A 134 5.68 0.65 4.46
N ALA A 135 4.36 0.43 4.33
CA ALA A 135 3.68 0.55 3.04
C ALA A 135 3.64 2.01 2.59
N ALA A 136 3.30 2.94 3.50
CA ALA A 136 3.28 4.37 3.21
C ALA A 136 4.63 4.89 2.70
N LEU A 137 5.76 4.48 3.30
CA LEU A 137 7.08 4.86 2.83
C LEU A 137 7.36 4.36 1.40
N ARG A 138 7.06 3.08 1.11
CA ARG A 138 7.25 2.53 -0.25
C ARG A 138 6.43 3.29 -1.28
N THR A 139 5.17 3.61 -0.98
CA THR A 139 4.32 4.40 -1.88
C THR A 139 4.90 5.78 -2.15
N VAL A 140 5.43 6.46 -1.12
CA VAL A 140 6.05 7.78 -1.29
C VAL A 140 7.36 7.69 -2.06
N ASP A 141 8.15 6.64 -1.84
CA ASP A 141 9.40 6.40 -2.57
C ASP A 141 9.12 6.22 -4.07
N LEU A 142 8.15 5.40 -4.45
CA LEU A 142 7.69 5.26 -5.84
C LEU A 142 7.26 6.60 -6.44
N ALA A 143 6.52 7.41 -5.67
CA ALA A 143 6.06 8.72 -6.14
C ALA A 143 7.22 9.73 -6.33
N LEU A 144 8.29 9.60 -5.54
CA LEU A 144 9.50 10.41 -5.64
C LEU A 144 10.43 9.92 -6.77
N GLU A 145 10.40 8.64 -7.16
CA GLU A 145 11.11 8.16 -8.35
C GLU A 145 10.60 8.90 -9.62
N GLU A 146 9.28 9.07 -9.72
CA GLU A 146 8.65 9.83 -10.80
C GLU A 146 8.83 11.36 -10.65
N ARG A 147 8.87 11.86 -9.40
CA ARG A 147 8.98 13.30 -9.10
C ARG A 147 10.00 13.57 -7.99
N PRO A 148 11.31 13.57 -8.30
CA PRO A 148 12.39 13.55 -7.29
C PRO A 148 12.46 14.74 -6.33
N ASN A 149 11.86 15.87 -6.70
CA ASN A 149 11.94 17.12 -5.93
C ASN A 149 10.55 17.68 -5.56
N ASP A 150 9.53 16.83 -5.46
CA ASP A 150 8.22 17.26 -4.95
C ASP A 150 8.29 17.52 -3.44
N PRO A 151 8.18 18.79 -2.98
CA PRO A 151 8.33 19.13 -1.57
C PRO A 151 7.25 18.47 -0.71
N VAL A 152 6.04 18.28 -1.23
CA VAL A 152 4.92 17.68 -0.49
C VAL A 152 5.19 16.20 -0.21
N LEU A 153 5.80 15.50 -1.17
CA LEU A 153 6.17 14.09 -1.00
C LEU A 153 7.37 13.93 -0.05
N MET A 154 8.36 14.81 -0.15
CA MET A 154 9.52 14.81 0.77
C MET A 154 9.07 15.06 2.22
N ASP A 155 8.20 16.05 2.43
CA ASP A 155 7.63 16.36 3.75
C ASP A 155 6.83 15.17 4.29
N LEU A 156 5.98 14.56 3.45
CA LEU A 156 5.21 13.38 3.85
C LEU A 156 6.12 12.21 4.23
N LYS A 157 7.19 11.94 3.47
CA LYS A 157 8.18 10.91 3.79
C LYS A 157 8.80 11.14 5.17
N SER A 158 9.19 12.39 5.46
CA SER A 158 9.74 12.79 6.76
C SER A 158 8.74 12.57 7.91
N VAL A 159 7.47 12.95 7.71
CA VAL A 159 6.40 12.73 8.70
C VAL A 159 6.19 11.24 8.97
N ILE A 160 6.11 10.42 7.93
CA ILE A 160 5.93 8.96 8.07
C ILE A 160 7.11 8.35 8.83
N ALA A 161 8.35 8.72 8.48
CA ALA A 161 9.55 8.22 9.14
C ALA A 161 9.57 8.58 10.64
N SER A 162 9.20 9.82 10.97
CA SER A 162 9.13 10.31 12.35
C SER A 162 8.08 9.58 13.17
N GLN A 163 6.87 9.37 12.62
CA GLN A 163 5.81 8.63 13.32
C GLN A 163 6.17 7.15 13.50
N LYS A 164 6.80 6.53 12.50
CA LYS A 164 7.32 5.17 12.58
C LYS A 164 8.33 5.06 13.73
N ALA A 165 9.33 5.93 13.77
CA ALA A 165 10.35 5.95 14.81
C ALA A 165 9.72 6.11 16.21
N ARG A 166 8.79 7.05 16.39
CA ARG A 166 8.08 7.26 17.65
C ARG A 166 7.34 6.00 18.12
N LYS A 167 6.65 5.29 17.21
CA LYS A 167 5.95 4.03 17.55
C LYS A 167 6.92 2.97 18.07
N TYR A 168 8.11 2.85 17.49
CA TYR A 168 9.10 1.86 17.92
C TYR A 168 9.92 2.32 19.14
N GLN A 169 10.13 3.63 19.35
CA GLN A 169 10.74 4.17 20.57
C GLN A 169 9.86 3.93 21.80
N VAL A 170 8.54 4.07 21.69
CA VAL A 170 7.61 3.75 22.79
C VAL A 170 7.57 2.24 23.08
N MET A 171 7.80 1.39 22.07
CA MET A 171 7.90 -0.06 22.27
C MET A 171 9.23 -0.48 22.90
N VAL A 172 10.30 0.28 22.69
CA VAL A 172 11.59 0.13 23.37
C VAL A 172 11.61 1.02 24.61
N GLN A 173 10.68 0.78 25.55
CA GLN A 173 10.93 1.19 26.93
C GLN A 173 12.20 0.43 27.38
N PRO A 174 13.20 1.09 28.01
CA PRO A 174 14.19 0.32 28.74
C PRO A 174 13.42 -0.57 29.71
N LEU A 175 13.65 -1.88 29.65
CA LEU A 175 13.19 -2.81 30.70
C LEU A 175 13.45 -2.11 32.04
N PRO A 176 12.44 -1.89 32.91
CA PRO A 176 12.69 -1.31 34.22
C PRO A 176 13.75 -2.20 34.83
N ALA A 177 14.96 -1.65 35.03
CA ALA A 177 16.20 -2.36 35.26
C ALA A 177 15.88 -3.70 35.93
N ALA A 178 15.76 -4.75 35.11
CA ALA A 178 15.26 -6.02 35.59
C ALA A 178 16.29 -6.43 36.63
N HIS A 179 15.85 -6.35 37.89
CA HIS A 179 16.57 -6.60 39.12
C HIS A 179 17.95 -7.14 38.84
N ALA A 180 18.95 -6.27 39.04
CA ALA A 180 20.37 -6.62 39.12
C ALA A 180 20.58 -8.13 39.05
N LEU A 181 20.72 -8.66 37.82
CA LEU A 181 21.44 -9.90 37.64
C LEU A 181 22.85 -9.53 38.08
N HIS A 182 23.05 -9.69 39.38
CA HIS A 182 24.33 -9.58 40.03
C HIS A 182 25.16 -10.69 39.41
N TRP A 183 25.80 -10.36 38.27
CA TRP A 183 26.92 -11.13 37.78
C TRP A 183 28.01 -10.99 38.83
N GLU A 184 28.02 -11.90 39.81
CA GLU A 184 29.23 -12.15 40.57
C GLU A 184 30.31 -12.47 39.53
N ALA A 185 31.29 -11.59 39.41
CA ALA A 185 32.50 -11.80 38.62
C ALA A 185 33.24 -13.11 38.97
N ILE A 186 32.78 -13.81 40.02
CA ILE A 186 33.23 -15.11 40.51
C ILE A 186 32.87 -16.24 39.52
N ASP A 187 31.73 -16.19 38.82
CA ASP A 187 31.32 -17.28 37.91
C ASP A 187 32.08 -17.27 36.58
N GLY A 188 32.40 -16.08 36.06
CA GLY A 188 33.22 -15.95 34.84
C GLY A 188 34.66 -16.45 35.04
N GLN A 189 35.26 -16.17 36.20
CA GLN A 189 36.63 -16.64 36.50
C GLN A 189 36.71 -18.15 36.75
N ARG A 190 35.68 -18.76 37.36
CA ARG A 190 35.62 -20.23 37.51
C ARG A 190 35.47 -20.95 36.17
N GLN A 191 34.67 -20.42 35.24
CA GLN A 191 34.51 -21.02 33.92
C GLN A 191 35.79 -20.93 33.07
N ILE A 192 36.56 -19.83 33.17
CA ILE A 192 37.86 -19.70 32.49
C ILE A 192 38.89 -20.69 33.09
N ALA A 193 38.98 -20.80 34.42
CA ALA A 193 39.88 -21.76 35.07
C ALA A 193 39.54 -23.22 34.75
N THR A 194 38.25 -23.54 34.60
CA THR A 194 37.79 -24.89 34.23
C THR A 194 38.14 -25.24 32.79
N LEU A 195 38.11 -24.27 31.87
CA LEU A 195 38.52 -24.45 30.47
C LEU A 195 40.04 -24.53 30.30
N GLU A 196 40.83 -23.81 31.10
CA GLU A 196 42.29 -23.89 31.10
C GLU A 196 42.78 -25.22 31.70
N ALA A 197 42.15 -25.71 32.77
CA ALA A 197 42.45 -27.03 33.36
C ALA A 197 42.15 -28.18 32.40
N PHE A 198 41.09 -28.05 31.58
CA PHE A 198 40.76 -29.04 30.54
C PHE A 198 41.82 -29.08 29.43
N ARG A 199 42.39 -27.92 29.08
CA ARG A 199 43.45 -27.77 28.06
C ARG A 199 44.81 -28.31 28.50
N LEU A 200 45.07 -28.29 29.82
CA LEU A 200 46.27 -28.84 30.44
C LEU A 200 46.18 -30.35 30.75
N SER A 201 44.98 -30.94 30.66
CA SER A 201 44.74 -32.36 30.93
C SER A 201 44.63 -33.23 29.67
N ASP A 202 44.80 -32.64 28.49
CA ASP A 202 44.83 -33.39 27.21
C ASP A 202 46.29 -33.68 26.79
N PRO A 203 46.77 -34.94 26.84
CA PRO A 203 48.14 -35.29 26.43
C PRO A 203 48.37 -35.26 24.91
N GLY A 204 47.43 -34.77 24.10
CA GLY A 204 47.46 -34.94 22.64
C GLY A 204 47.96 -33.75 21.80
N ALA A 205 47.99 -32.52 22.29
CA ALA A 205 48.21 -31.33 21.43
C ALA A 205 49.68 -30.86 21.39
N GLY A 206 50.60 -31.78 21.12
CA GLY A 206 52.01 -31.48 20.86
C GLY A 206 52.33 -31.38 19.36
N ARG A 207 52.91 -30.24 18.96
CA ARG A 207 53.38 -29.80 17.62
C ARG A 207 52.29 -29.05 16.84
N TRP A 208 52.51 -27.86 16.29
CA TRP A 208 53.71 -27.38 15.61
C TRP A 208 53.98 -25.89 15.87
N ALA A 209 55.28 -25.62 15.97
CA ALA A 209 55.93 -24.36 16.24
C ALA A 209 55.67 -23.28 15.16
N THR A 210 55.50 -22.06 15.67
CA THR A 210 56.12 -20.80 15.25
C THR A 210 57.11 -20.86 14.07
N ARG A 211 56.90 -19.99 13.06
CA ARG A 211 57.99 -19.33 12.33
C ARG A 211 57.71 -17.84 12.09
N PRO A 212 58.77 -16.99 12.08
CA PRO A 212 58.67 -15.55 12.22
C PRO A 212 58.55 -14.82 10.88
N ALA A 213 58.04 -13.59 10.94
CA ALA A 213 57.97 -12.66 9.82
C ALA A 213 59.37 -12.18 9.40
N ALA A 214 59.72 -12.37 8.12
CA ALA A 214 60.85 -11.72 7.48
C ALA A 214 60.37 -10.97 6.22
N ARG A 215 60.93 -9.78 6.08
CA ARG A 215 60.59 -8.67 5.19
C ARG A 215 61.36 -8.76 3.88
N THR A 216 60.67 -8.66 2.74
CA THR A 216 61.09 -8.17 1.39
C THR A 216 59.88 -8.39 0.48
N GLY A 217 59.29 -7.40 -0.20
CA GLY A 217 59.90 -6.56 -1.22
C GLY A 217 59.52 -7.09 -2.60
N ARG A 218 58.77 -6.26 -3.36
CA ARG A 218 58.53 -6.26 -4.82
C ARG A 218 57.34 -7.04 -5.45
N HIS A 219 56.68 -6.24 -6.30
CA HIS A 219 56.01 -6.53 -7.58
C HIS A 219 54.60 -7.14 -7.60
N LEU A 220 53.67 -6.29 -8.04
CA LEU A 220 52.39 -6.61 -8.69
C LEU A 220 52.58 -7.66 -9.81
N PRO A 221 51.48 -8.31 -10.25
CA PRO A 221 50.95 -7.82 -11.52
C PRO A 221 49.42 -7.72 -11.57
N ARG A 222 49.03 -6.75 -12.40
CA ARG A 222 47.71 -6.38 -12.90
C ARG A 222 47.63 -6.91 -14.33
N TRP A 223 46.74 -7.85 -14.65
CA TRP A 223 46.39 -8.32 -16.01
C TRP A 223 45.20 -9.29 -15.90
N ARG A 224 44.29 -9.51 -16.87
CA ARG A 224 43.84 -8.80 -18.08
C ARG A 224 42.66 -9.65 -18.63
N PHE A 225 41.65 -8.98 -19.16
CA PHE A 225 40.82 -9.27 -20.36
C PHE A 225 40.95 -10.63 -21.09
N VAL A 226 39.81 -11.16 -21.58
CA VAL A 226 39.74 -12.04 -22.77
C VAL A 226 38.58 -11.54 -23.69
N PRO A 227 38.85 -11.17 -24.96
CA PRO A 227 37.86 -10.93 -26.03
C PRO A 227 37.50 -12.28 -26.70
N GLY A 228 36.42 -12.53 -27.43
CA GLY A 228 35.59 -11.76 -28.37
C GLY A 228 35.44 -12.63 -29.64
N LEU A 229 34.29 -12.67 -30.31
CA LEU A 229 34.19 -13.11 -31.71
C LEU A 229 32.97 -12.44 -32.38
N ALA A 230 33.27 -11.72 -33.46
CA ALA A 230 32.34 -11.05 -34.36
C ALA A 230 32.26 -11.82 -35.69
N GLY A 231 31.22 -11.52 -36.48
CA GLY A 231 31.09 -11.86 -37.91
C GLY A 231 29.62 -12.10 -38.25
N ALA A 232 28.85 -11.12 -38.76
CA ALA A 232 28.88 -10.54 -40.12
C ALA A 232 28.51 -11.55 -41.23
N ALA A 233 27.27 -11.45 -41.69
CA ALA A 233 26.82 -11.62 -43.07
C ALA A 233 25.62 -10.70 -43.27
#